data_AF-A0A7Z0SF76-F1
#
_entry.id   AF-A0A7Z0SF76-F1
#
_cell.length_a   1.000
_cell.length_b   1.000
_cell.length_c   1.000
_cell.angle_alpha   90.00
_cell.angle_beta   90.00
_cell.angle_gamma   90.00
#
_symmetry.space_group_name_H-M   'P 1'
#
loop_
_entity.id
_entity.type
_entity.pdbx_description
1 polymer ?
#
loop_
_entity_poly.entity_id
_entity_poly.type
_entity_poly.pdbx_seq_one_letter_code
_entity_poly.pdbx_strand_id
1 'polypeptide(L)'
;MISFTSQIWRSVRPYLGAYKTAKCADFFVYGKRKPASVAVVPLLRRGKFLGALSMGSYDPQRFVDSMASDFIEHMCSVVGVCLENHLNLEMINRSSLIDTLTGVNNRHFLEQRLGEEIARAQRSIEPLCCLALDIDDFRQVNVNYGHQVGDQFLIAMRLFGNFTLDLGAHSRN
;
A
#
# COMPACT_ATOMS: atom_id res chain seq x y z
N MET A 1 -3.89 11.03 -2.21
CA MET A 1 -5.22 10.42 -2.03
C MET A 1 -6.21 11.34 -2.71
N ILE A 2 -6.67 10.99 -3.92
CA ILE A 2 -7.69 11.79 -4.63
C ILE A 2 -9.01 11.53 -3.91
N SER A 3 -9.52 12.52 -3.18
CA SER A 3 -10.77 12.41 -2.44
C SER A 3 -11.94 12.60 -3.41
N PHE A 4 -12.53 11.49 -3.86
CA PHE A 4 -13.74 11.49 -4.69
C PHE A 4 -14.92 11.93 -3.80
N THR A 5 -15.19 13.23 -3.77
CA THR A 5 -16.22 13.86 -2.92
C THR A 5 -17.62 13.79 -3.53
N SER A 6 -17.77 13.30 -4.76
CA SER A 6 -19.08 13.20 -5.40
C SER A 6 -19.84 11.93 -5.01
N GLN A 7 -20.95 12.14 -4.27
CA GLN A 7 -21.90 11.14 -3.75
C GLN A 7 -22.51 10.21 -4.83
N ILE A 8 -22.31 10.56 -6.11
CA ILE A 8 -22.88 9.93 -7.31
C ILE A 8 -22.26 8.54 -7.57
N TRP A 9 -20.99 8.31 -7.24
CA TRP A 9 -20.29 7.05 -7.58
C TRP A 9 -20.55 5.89 -6.63
N ARG A 10 -21.36 6.13 -5.59
CA ARG A 10 -21.95 5.05 -4.79
C ARG A 10 -23.08 4.33 -5.54
N SER A 11 -23.53 4.84 -6.69
CA SER A 11 -24.47 4.10 -7.53
C SER A 11 -23.77 2.89 -8.14
N VAL A 12 -24.39 1.71 -8.04
CA VAL A 12 -23.87 0.44 -8.58
C VAL A 12 -23.80 0.42 -10.11
N ARG A 13 -24.35 1.44 -10.79
CA ARG A 13 -24.50 1.47 -12.24
C ARG A 13 -23.40 2.29 -12.93
N PRO A 14 -22.94 1.86 -14.11
CA PRO A 14 -22.05 2.66 -14.95
C PRO A 14 -22.76 3.94 -15.43
N TYR A 15 -21.96 4.98 -15.69
CA TYR A 15 -22.41 6.19 -16.35
C TYR A 15 -21.85 6.23 -17.78
N LEU A 16 -22.74 6.24 -18.79
CA LEU A 16 -22.38 6.43 -20.18
C LEU A 16 -23.12 7.64 -20.74
N GLY A 17 -22.40 8.53 -21.44
CA GLY A 17 -23.03 9.66 -22.10
C GLY A 17 -22.14 10.86 -22.27
N ALA A 18 -22.73 12.02 -22.53
CA ALA A 18 -21.99 13.27 -22.69
C ALA A 18 -21.18 13.61 -21.44
N TYR A 19 -20.01 14.22 -21.66
CA TYR A 19 -19.19 14.73 -20.57
C TYR A 19 -19.96 15.80 -19.79
N LYS A 20 -20.14 15.58 -18.48
CA LYS A 20 -20.74 16.55 -17.56
C LYS A 20 -19.72 16.89 -16.49
N THR A 21 -19.27 18.14 -16.45
CA THR A 21 -18.26 18.60 -15.47
C THR A 21 -18.64 18.22 -14.03
N ALA A 22 -19.91 18.40 -13.65
CA ALA A 22 -20.41 18.08 -12.30
C ALA A 22 -20.31 16.60 -11.90
N LYS A 23 -20.20 15.68 -12.88
CA LYS A 23 -20.05 14.25 -12.63
C LYS A 23 -18.61 13.79 -12.85
N CYS A 24 -17.99 14.22 -13.94
CA CYS A 24 -16.79 13.58 -14.47
C CYS A 24 -15.49 14.37 -14.26
N ALA A 25 -15.52 15.58 -13.69
CA ALA A 25 -14.32 16.41 -13.52
C ALA A 25 -13.19 15.67 -12.79
N ASP A 26 -13.53 14.93 -11.73
CA ASP A 26 -12.57 14.21 -10.88
C ASP A 26 -11.81 13.07 -11.60
N PHE A 27 -12.34 12.56 -12.72
CA PHE A 27 -11.75 11.45 -13.46
C PHE A 27 -10.96 11.87 -14.69
N PHE A 28 -11.22 13.09 -15.19
CA PHE A 28 -10.57 13.63 -16.38
C PHE A 28 -9.79 14.91 -16.02
N VAL A 29 -8.97 14.80 -14.98
CA VAL A 29 -8.11 15.89 -14.47
C VAL A 29 -6.97 16.21 -15.46
N TYR A 30 -6.50 15.18 -16.19
CA TYR A 30 -5.37 15.29 -17.09
C TYR A 30 -5.83 15.32 -18.55
N GLY A 31 -5.76 16.49 -19.18
CA GLY A 31 -6.05 16.67 -20.61
C GLY A 31 -6.31 18.12 -21.00
N LYS A 32 -5.73 18.58 -22.12
CA LYS A 32 -5.96 19.95 -22.65
C LYS A 32 -7.39 20.16 -23.16
N ARG A 33 -8.06 19.06 -23.54
CA ARG A 33 -9.41 19.07 -24.13
C ARG A 33 -10.30 18.08 -23.38
N LYS A 34 -11.51 18.51 -23.06
CA LYS A 34 -12.53 17.64 -22.44
C LYS A 34 -13.12 16.71 -23.50
N PRO A 35 -13.35 15.42 -23.18
CA PRO A 35 -14.00 14.49 -24.09
C PRO A 35 -15.44 14.92 -24.38
N ALA A 36 -15.97 14.55 -25.54
CA ALA A 36 -17.37 14.79 -25.90
C ALA A 36 -18.31 13.76 -25.24
N SER A 37 -17.89 12.49 -25.19
CA SER A 37 -18.59 11.41 -24.51
C SER A 37 -17.67 10.67 -23.54
N VAL A 38 -18.24 10.09 -22.49
CA VAL A 38 -17.53 9.39 -21.43
C VAL A 38 -18.26 8.13 -20.98
N ALA A 39 -17.49 7.13 -20.60
CA ALA A 39 -17.94 5.98 -19.82
C ALA A 39 -17.17 5.95 -18.51
N VAL A 40 -17.87 5.98 -17.39
CA VAL A 40 -17.29 5.85 -16.05
C VAL A 40 -17.99 4.68 -15.36
N VAL A 41 -17.22 3.64 -15.07
CA VAL A 41 -17.73 2.37 -14.54
C VAL A 41 -17.11 2.12 -13.17
N PRO A 42 -17.92 1.92 -12.12
CA PRO A 42 -17.40 1.75 -10.77
C PRO A 42 -16.72 0.38 -10.61
N LEU A 43 -15.56 0.37 -9.97
CA LEU A 43 -14.88 -0.84 -9.52
C LEU A 43 -15.42 -1.19 -8.13
N LEU A 44 -16.36 -2.14 -8.09
CA LEU A 44 -17.02 -2.58 -6.88
C LEU A 44 -16.59 -3.98 -6.50
N ARG A 45 -16.40 -4.23 -5.21
CA ARG A 45 -16.09 -5.55 -4.69
C ARG A 45 -16.76 -5.77 -3.35
N ARG A 46 -17.60 -6.81 -3.24
CA ARG A 46 -18.38 -7.13 -2.03
C ARG A 46 -19.14 -5.90 -1.45
N GLY A 47 -19.68 -5.06 -2.32
CA GLY A 47 -20.39 -3.83 -1.95
C GLY A 47 -19.49 -2.64 -1.57
N LYS A 48 -18.16 -2.81 -1.55
CA LYS A 48 -17.20 -1.72 -1.32
C LYS A 48 -16.76 -1.11 -2.64
N PHE A 49 -16.74 0.22 -2.70
CA PHE A 49 -16.17 0.97 -3.81
C PHE A 49 -14.65 1.02 -3.70
N LEU A 50 -13.96 0.52 -4.73
CA LEU A 50 -12.49 0.53 -4.82
C LEU A 50 -11.96 1.69 -5.68
N GLY A 51 -12.77 2.16 -6.64
CA GLY A 51 -12.39 3.20 -7.61
C GLY A 51 -13.33 3.18 -8.82
N ALA A 52 -12.94 3.78 -9.93
CA ALA A 52 -13.68 3.70 -11.19
C ALA A 52 -12.76 3.62 -12.40
N LEU A 53 -13.17 2.86 -13.41
CA LEU A 53 -12.56 2.89 -14.74
C LEU A 53 -13.22 4.01 -15.55
N SER A 54 -12.43 4.95 -16.04
CA SER A 54 -12.91 6.11 -16.78
C SER A 54 -12.35 6.15 -18.19
N MET A 55 -13.22 6.24 -19.18
CA MET A 55 -12.90 6.30 -20.60
C MET A 55 -13.58 7.52 -21.22
N GLY A 56 -12.83 8.27 -22.04
CA GLY A 56 -13.34 9.46 -22.72
C GLY A 56 -13.06 9.39 -24.21
N SER A 57 -13.99 9.91 -25.02
CA SER A 57 -13.85 10.03 -26.46
C SER A 57 -14.25 11.43 -26.91
N TYR A 58 -13.60 11.94 -27.96
CA TYR A 58 -14.00 13.20 -28.61
C TYR A 58 -15.17 13.03 -29.59
N ASP A 59 -15.53 11.78 -29.90
CA ASP A 59 -16.75 11.46 -30.63
C ASP A 59 -17.95 11.43 -29.65
N PRO A 60 -18.97 12.29 -29.83
CA PRO A 60 -20.14 12.34 -28.95
C PRO A 60 -21.00 11.06 -29.00
N GLN A 61 -20.89 10.24 -30.04
CA GLN A 61 -21.68 9.00 -30.19
C GLN A 61 -20.97 7.76 -29.64
N ARG A 62 -19.69 7.88 -29.26
CA ARG A 62 -18.90 6.73 -28.81
C ARG A 62 -19.37 6.13 -27.49
N PHE A 63 -19.81 6.95 -26.54
CA PHE A 63 -20.38 6.49 -25.27
C PHE A 63 -21.77 7.09 -25.09
N VAL A 64 -22.79 6.23 -25.24
CA VAL A 64 -24.20 6.60 -25.12
C VAL A 64 -24.88 5.69 -24.11
N ASP A 65 -25.91 6.19 -23.44
CA ASP A 65 -26.62 5.48 -22.37
C ASP A 65 -27.29 4.17 -22.86
N SER A 66 -27.58 4.08 -24.17
CA SER A 66 -28.15 2.90 -24.81
C SER A 66 -27.11 1.83 -25.20
N MET A 67 -25.81 2.08 -24.97
CA MET A 67 -24.76 1.13 -25.32
C MET A 67 -24.69 0.01 -24.27
N ALA A 68 -24.60 -1.24 -24.73
CA ALA A 68 -24.37 -2.38 -23.85
C ALA A 68 -23.04 -2.21 -23.10
N SER A 69 -23.11 -2.14 -21.77
CA SER A 69 -21.96 -1.97 -20.88
C SER A 69 -21.42 -3.29 -20.34
N ASP A 70 -22.08 -4.42 -20.62
CA ASP A 70 -21.79 -5.75 -20.06
C ASP A 70 -20.32 -6.14 -20.14
N PHE A 71 -19.67 -5.87 -21.28
CA PHE A 71 -18.24 -6.17 -21.46
C PHE A 71 -17.35 -5.35 -20.53
N ILE A 72 -17.60 -4.04 -20.45
CA ILE A 72 -16.82 -3.12 -19.60
C ILE A 72 -17.08 -3.43 -18.12
N GLU A 73 -18.31 -3.78 -17.76
CA GLU A 73 -18.67 -4.22 -16.41
C GLU A 73 -17.95 -5.51 -16.02
N HIS A 74 -17.89 -6.51 -16.91
CA HIS A 74 -17.11 -7.73 -16.69
C HIS A 74 -15.62 -7.43 -16.50
N MET A 75 -15.04 -6.58 -17.35
CA MET A 75 -13.65 -6.15 -17.18
C MET A 75 -13.44 -5.43 -15.85
N CYS A 76 -14.34 -4.53 -15.46
CA CYS A 76 -14.27 -3.80 -14.19
C CYS A 76 -14.36 -4.74 -12.98
N SER A 77 -15.17 -5.80 -13.07
CA SER A 77 -15.22 -6.86 -12.06
C SER A 77 -13.87 -7.57 -11.91
N VAL A 78 -13.24 -7.99 -13.01
CA VAL A 78 -11.92 -8.63 -13.01
C VAL A 78 -10.84 -7.70 -12.46
N VAL A 79 -10.81 -6.44 -12.92
CA VAL A 79 -9.87 -5.42 -12.41
C VAL A 79 -10.07 -5.19 -10.91
N GLY A 80 -11.31 -5.13 -10.45
CA GLY A 80 -11.64 -4.98 -9.03
C GLY A 80 -11.08 -6.11 -8.17
N VAL A 81 -11.18 -7.36 -8.65
CA VAL A 81 -10.58 -8.54 -7.97
C VAL A 81 -9.06 -8.41 -7.89
N CYS A 82 -8.39 -8.13 -9.01
CA CYS A 82 -6.94 -8.01 -9.06
C CYS A 82 -6.44 -6.88 -8.15
N LEU A 83 -7.13 -5.73 -8.14
CA LEU A 83 -6.78 -4.60 -7.30
C LEU A 83 -6.95 -4.90 -5.81
N GLU A 84 -8.08 -5.51 -5.41
CA GLU A 84 -8.31 -5.96 -4.03
C GLU A 84 -7.21 -6.92 -3.57
N ASN A 85 -6.88 -7.92 -4.40
CA ASN A 85 -5.84 -8.90 -4.08
C ASN A 85 -4.48 -8.23 -3.91
N HIS A 86 -4.11 -7.32 -4.81
CA HIS A 86 -2.84 -6.61 -4.73
C HIS A 86 -2.75 -5.73 -3.47
N LEU A 87 -3.81 -4.97 -3.17
CA LEU A 87 -3.88 -4.16 -1.96
C LEU A 87 -3.80 -5.02 -0.69
N ASN A 88 -4.46 -6.17 -0.66
CA ASN A 88 -4.38 -7.09 0.47
C ASN A 88 -2.97 -7.68 0.62
N LEU A 89 -2.30 -8.05 -0.48
CA LEU A 89 -0.93 -8.53 -0.44
C LEU A 89 0.04 -7.44 0.04
N GLU A 90 -0.10 -6.21 -0.45
CA GLU A 90 0.68 -5.07 0.06
C GLU A 90 0.40 -4.82 1.53
N MET A 91 -0.86 -4.91 1.96
CA MET A 91 -1.22 -4.77 3.37
C MET A 91 -0.59 -5.89 4.20
N ILE A 92 -0.62 -7.15 3.76
CA ILE A 92 0.03 -8.27 4.45
C ILE A 92 1.54 -8.00 4.56
N ASN A 93 2.20 -7.67 3.44
CA ASN A 93 3.63 -7.37 3.40
C ASN A 93 4.00 -6.19 4.33
N ARG A 94 3.19 -5.13 4.34
CA ARG A 94 3.40 -3.95 5.23
C ARG A 94 3.04 -4.24 6.68
N SER A 95 2.03 -5.07 6.93
CA SER A 95 1.45 -5.31 8.26
C SER A 95 2.31 -6.20 9.14
N SER A 96 3.28 -6.91 8.57
CA SER A 96 4.18 -7.76 9.33
C SER A 96 5.63 -7.29 9.21
N LEU A 97 5.89 -6.01 9.47
CA LEU A 97 7.25 -5.48 9.70
C LEU A 97 7.75 -5.74 11.13
N ILE A 98 6.85 -6.16 12.00
CA ILE A 98 7.11 -6.42 13.41
C ILE A 98 7.07 -7.93 13.65
N ASP A 99 8.07 -8.45 14.35
CA ASP A 99 8.07 -9.81 14.88
C ASP A 99 6.97 -9.92 15.95
N THR A 100 6.05 -10.87 15.78
CA THR A 100 4.84 -10.93 16.63
C THR A 100 5.12 -11.36 18.06
N LEU A 101 6.21 -12.10 18.29
CA LEU A 101 6.60 -12.56 19.61
C LEU A 101 7.25 -11.43 20.41
N THR A 102 8.29 -10.83 19.86
CA THR A 102 9.09 -9.83 20.57
C THR A 102 8.54 -8.41 20.39
N GLY A 103 7.89 -8.12 19.26
CA GLY A 103 7.41 -6.80 18.88
C GLY A 103 8.51 -5.85 18.37
N VAL A 104 9.69 -6.38 18.04
CA VAL A 104 10.76 -5.64 17.36
C VAL A 104 10.59 -5.70 15.85
N ASN A 105 11.30 -4.83 15.12
CA ASN A 105 11.36 -4.90 13.66
C ASN A 105 11.94 -6.24 13.21
N ASN A 106 11.25 -6.93 12.32
CA ASN A 106 11.72 -8.22 11.81
C ASN A 106 12.73 -8.03 10.66
N ARG A 107 13.18 -9.16 10.11
CA ARG A 107 14.11 -9.18 8.98
C ARG A 107 13.63 -8.38 7.77
N HIS A 108 12.34 -8.41 7.45
CA HIS A 108 11.80 -7.69 6.30
C HIS A 108 11.94 -6.17 6.47
N PHE A 109 11.67 -5.65 7.67
CA PHE A 109 11.95 -4.26 8.00
C PHE A 109 13.45 -3.93 7.87
N LEU A 110 14.33 -4.78 8.39
CA LEU A 110 15.78 -4.57 8.29
C LEU A 110 16.23 -4.49 6.83
N GLU A 111 15.79 -5.39 5.96
CA GLU A 111 16.17 -5.40 4.54
C GLU A 111 15.71 -4.12 3.83
N GLN A 112 14.49 -3.65 4.09
CA GLN A 112 13.99 -2.39 3.54
C GLN A 112 14.80 -1.20 4.05
N ARG A 113 14.99 -1.10 5.37
CA ARG A 113 15.65 0.04 6.02
C ARG A 113 17.15 0.10 5.68
N LEU A 114 17.80 -1.05 5.55
CA LEU A 114 19.22 -1.13 5.21
C LEU A 114 19.50 -0.56 3.81
N GLY A 115 18.61 -0.80 2.83
CA GLY A 115 18.73 -0.19 1.50
C GLY A 115 18.68 1.34 1.55
N GLU A 116 17.79 1.90 2.37
CA GLU A 116 17.67 3.35 2.58
C GLU A 116 18.92 3.94 3.26
N GLU A 117 19.44 3.28 4.30
CA GLU A 117 20.61 3.75 5.06
C GLU A 117 21.92 3.62 4.25
N ILE A 118 22.07 2.58 3.42
CA ILE A 118 23.21 2.50 2.48
C ILE A 118 23.17 3.68 1.50
N ALA A 119 22.01 3.95 0.89
CA ALA A 119 21.88 5.06 -0.06
C ALA A 119 22.07 6.43 0.61
N ARG A 120 21.71 6.57 1.88
CA ARG A 120 21.98 7.76 2.69
C ARG A 120 23.49 7.91 2.94
N ALA A 121 24.14 6.88 3.48
CA ALA A 121 25.57 6.87 3.80
C ALA A 121 26.44 7.17 2.58
N GLN A 122 26.07 6.64 1.41
CA GLN A 122 26.76 6.94 0.14
C GLN A 122 26.63 8.41 -0.28
N ARG A 123 25.47 9.04 -0.04
CA ARG A 123 25.23 10.45 -0.36
C ARG A 123 25.87 11.42 0.64
N SER A 124 25.87 11.09 1.92
CA SER A 124 26.47 11.91 2.98
C SER A 124 27.96 11.64 3.20
N ILE A 125 28.52 10.59 2.58
CA ILE A 125 29.90 10.12 2.80
C ILE A 125 30.12 9.86 4.31
N GLU A 126 29.13 9.22 4.94
CA GLU A 126 29.18 8.83 6.34
C GLU A 126 29.42 7.32 6.46
N PRO A 127 30.20 6.88 7.47
CA PRO A 127 30.39 5.45 7.70
C PRO A 127 29.10 4.80 8.21
N LEU A 128 28.76 3.63 7.67
CA LEU A 128 27.65 2.80 8.12
C LEU A 128 28.18 1.53 8.79
N CYS A 129 27.65 1.18 9.96
CA CYS A 129 27.98 -0.04 10.69
C CYS A 129 26.73 -0.90 10.89
N CYS A 130 26.89 -2.23 10.86
CA CYS A 130 25.84 -3.19 11.16
C CYS A 130 26.31 -4.08 12.31
N LEU A 131 25.47 -4.25 13.33
CA LEU A 131 25.72 -5.12 14.48
C LEU A 131 24.77 -6.31 14.41
N ALA A 132 25.34 -7.51 14.30
CA ALA A 132 24.61 -8.76 14.46
C ALA A 132 24.84 -9.30 15.88
N LEU A 133 23.75 -9.60 16.58
CA LEU A 133 23.76 -10.18 17.93
C LEU A 133 23.10 -11.55 17.87
N ASP A 134 23.69 -12.53 18.53
CA ASP A 134 23.14 -13.87 18.72
C ASP A 134 23.04 -14.16 20.21
N ILE A 135 22.03 -14.95 20.62
CA ILE A 135 21.85 -15.34 22.02
C ILE A 135 22.53 -16.69 22.22
N ASP A 136 23.67 -16.68 22.90
CA ASP A 136 24.42 -17.88 23.20
C ASP A 136 23.56 -18.90 23.97
N ASP A 137 23.67 -20.17 23.59
CA ASP A 137 23.03 -21.30 24.26
C ASP A 137 21.50 -21.21 24.44
N PHE A 138 20.79 -20.41 23.64
CA PHE A 138 19.32 -20.26 23.75
C PHE A 138 18.55 -21.60 23.63
N ARG A 139 19.11 -22.57 22.90
CA ARG A 139 18.56 -23.93 22.82
C ARG A 139 18.54 -24.61 24.19
N GLN A 140 19.58 -24.44 25.01
CA GLN A 140 19.65 -25.02 26.35
C GLN A 140 18.60 -24.41 27.27
N VAL A 141 18.33 -23.11 27.14
CA VAL A 141 17.24 -22.44 27.87
C VAL A 141 15.89 -23.09 27.55
N ASN A 142 15.60 -23.29 26.25
CA ASN A 142 14.36 -23.95 25.83
C ASN A 142 14.26 -25.40 26.34
N VAL A 143 15.37 -26.14 26.37
CA VAL A 143 15.39 -27.53 26.87
C VAL A 143 15.19 -27.58 28.39
N ASN A 144 15.85 -26.71 29.15
CA ASN A 144 15.85 -26.76 30.62
C ASN A 144 14.59 -26.13 31.24
N TYR A 145 14.01 -25.13 30.59
CA TYR A 145 12.91 -24.32 31.14
C TYR A 145 11.63 -24.32 30.29
N GLY A 146 11.66 -24.95 29.11
CA GLY A 146 10.53 -25.01 28.19
C GLY A 146 10.39 -23.77 27.31
N HIS A 147 9.71 -23.96 26.18
CA HIS A 147 9.54 -22.93 25.15
C HIS A 147 8.87 -21.64 25.65
N GLN A 148 7.89 -21.73 26.56
CA GLN A 148 7.22 -20.55 27.10
C GLN A 148 8.17 -19.63 27.87
N VAL A 149 9.15 -20.19 28.57
CA VAL A 149 10.17 -19.39 29.28
C VAL A 149 11.16 -18.80 28.29
N GLY A 150 11.53 -19.54 27.23
CA GLY A 150 12.31 -19.01 26.12
C GLY A 150 11.63 -17.82 25.43
N ASP A 151 10.33 -17.90 25.19
CA ASP A 151 9.53 -16.81 24.62
C ASP A 151 9.54 -15.56 25.52
N GLN A 152 9.38 -15.72 26.83
CA GLN A 152 9.49 -14.62 27.79
C GLN A 152 10.88 -13.99 27.81
N PHE A 153 11.93 -14.81 27.66
CA PHE A 153 13.31 -14.32 27.55
C PHE A 153 13.50 -13.45 26.30
N LEU A 154 12.99 -13.90 25.15
CA LEU A 154 13.04 -13.12 23.90
C LEU A 154 12.26 -11.80 24.01
N ILE A 155 11.09 -11.83 24.67
CA ILE A 155 10.30 -10.61 24.95
C ILE A 155 11.07 -9.65 25.87
N ALA A 156 11.74 -10.16 26.91
CA ALA A 156 12.54 -9.34 27.81
C ALA A 156 13.76 -8.71 27.09
N MET A 157 14.39 -9.45 26.19
CA MET A 157 15.53 -8.96 25.37
C MET A 157 15.19 -7.71 24.55
N ARG A 158 13.93 -7.55 24.13
CA ARG A 158 13.49 -6.31 23.44
C ARG A 158 13.81 -5.05 24.24
N LEU A 159 13.68 -5.08 25.56
CA LEU A 159 13.92 -3.90 26.40
C LEU A 159 15.38 -3.44 26.34
N PHE A 160 16.31 -4.36 26.09
CA PHE A 160 17.73 -4.06 25.93
C PHE A 160 18.06 -3.53 24.52
N GLY A 161 17.21 -3.79 23.52
CA GLY A 161 17.40 -3.37 22.13
C GLY A 161 16.94 -1.95 21.79
N ASN A 162 16.36 -1.21 22.74
CA ASN A 162 15.85 0.16 22.54
C ASN A 162 16.96 1.23 22.41
N PHE A 163 18.17 0.84 22.01
CA PHE A 163 19.24 1.75 21.63
C PHE A 163 18.92 2.35 20.27
N THR A 164 18.12 3.42 20.26
CA THR A 164 18.15 4.37 19.14
C THR A 164 19.55 5.00 19.15
N LEU A 165 20.48 4.43 18.39
CA LEU A 165 21.74 5.07 18.06
C LEU A 165 21.43 6.29 17.19
N ASP A 166 21.12 7.41 17.84
CA ASP A 166 21.07 8.72 17.22
C ASP A 166 22.51 9.16 16.87
N LEU A 167 23.09 8.52 15.85
CA LEU A 167 24.38 8.89 15.28
C LEU A 167 24.20 10.04 14.28
N GLY A 168 23.49 11.09 14.69
CA GLY A 168 22.99 12.14 13.81
C GLY A 168 23.12 13.57 14.35
N ALA A 169 24.00 13.85 15.31
CA ALA A 169 24.32 15.24 15.67
C ALA A 169 25.67 15.35 16.41
N HIS A 170 26.79 15.35 15.68
CA HIS A 170 27.98 16.05 16.15
C HIS A 170 28.45 17.03 15.07
N SER A 171 28.05 18.27 15.31
CA SER A 171 28.62 19.50 14.78
C SER A 171 30.13 19.39 14.62
N ARG A 172 30.62 19.46 13.38
CA ARG A 172 32.03 19.75 13.12
C ARG A 172 32.28 21.22 13.42
N ASN A 173 33.16 21.49 14.40
CA ASN A 173 33.92 22.75 14.46
C ASN A 173 34.87 22.83 13.26
#